data_AF-A0A963VLH4-F1
#
_entry.id   AF-A0A963VLH4-F1
#
_cell.length_a   1.000
_cell.length_b   1.000
_cell.length_c   1.000
_cell.angle_alpha   90.00
_cell.angle_beta   90.00
_cell.angle_gamma   90.00
#
_symmetry.space_group_name_H-M   'P 1'
#
loop_
_entity.id
_entity.type
_entity.pdbx_description
1 polymer ?
#
loop_
_entity_poly.entity_id
_entity_poly.type
_entity_poly.pdbx_seq_one_letter_code
_entity_poly.pdbx_strand_id
1 'polypeptide(L)'
;MKIAHRSLLLALVSIVGVLVAACSAPPRESAPTGVPPAPAAPTPSAPPPAAAEVPPAVVVPPVALLPTVSQASTPQAYRRDAALHLYAHNAARIYKGMLKPHLYAIGVLEIDIDRQGQVAGIHWRRA
;
A
#
# COMPACT_ATOMS: atom_id res chain seq x y z
N MET A 1 -5.66 43.29 -36.31
CA MET A 1 -5.99 42.28 -35.28
C MET A 1 -5.37 40.88 -35.51
N LYS A 2 -4.89 40.51 -36.72
CA LYS A 2 -4.28 39.18 -36.98
C LYS A 2 -2.86 38.98 -36.39
N ILE A 3 -2.11 40.07 -36.19
CA ILE A 3 -0.72 40.03 -35.70
C ILE A 3 -0.68 39.71 -34.19
N ALA A 4 -1.62 40.26 -33.40
CA ALA A 4 -1.72 40.00 -31.96
C ALA A 4 -2.03 38.53 -31.65
N HIS A 5 -2.84 37.87 -32.49
CA HIS A 5 -3.19 36.46 -32.31
C HIS A 5 -2.00 35.53 -32.62
N ARG A 6 -1.19 35.87 -33.62
CA ARG A 6 0.05 35.14 -33.94
C ARG A 6 1.09 35.28 -32.82
N SER A 7 1.25 36.49 -32.25
CA SER A 7 2.14 36.71 -31.11
C SER A 7 1.65 36.01 -29.84
N LEU A 8 0.35 35.96 -29.60
CA LEU A 8 -0.25 35.24 -28.46
C LEU A 8 -0.09 33.72 -28.60
N LEU A 9 -0.29 33.17 -29.80
CA LEU A 9 -0.09 31.75 -30.09
C LEU A 9 1.38 31.33 -29.96
N LEU A 10 2.32 32.18 -30.41
CA LEU A 10 3.76 31.94 -30.24
C LEU A 10 4.18 31.95 -28.75
N ALA A 11 3.63 32.87 -27.95
CA ALA A 11 3.90 32.91 -26.51
C ALA A 11 3.36 31.67 -25.78
N LEU A 12 2.20 31.15 -26.18
CA LEU A 12 1.59 29.97 -25.56
C LEU A 12 2.38 28.68 -25.84
N VAL A 13 2.98 28.55 -27.04
CA VAL A 13 3.85 27.41 -27.40
C VAL A 13 5.15 27.43 -26.61
N SER A 14 5.75 28.59 -26.37
CA SER A 14 6.98 28.69 -25.57
C SER A 14 6.78 28.31 -24.11
N ILE A 15 5.62 28.61 -23.51
CA ILE A 15 5.34 28.25 -22.11
C ILE A 15 5.21 26.73 -21.94
N VAL A 16 4.57 26.03 -22.89
CA VAL A 16 4.43 24.56 -22.85
C VAL A 16 5.78 23.86 -23.02
N GLY A 17 6.71 24.42 -23.81
CA GLY A 17 8.05 23.86 -23.98
C GLY A 17 8.90 23.85 -22.69
N VAL A 18 8.73 24.85 -21.82
CA VAL A 18 9.49 24.94 -20.55
C VAL A 18 8.97 23.95 -19.50
N LEU A 19 7.68 23.61 -19.53
CA LEU A 19 7.07 22.66 -18.57
C LEU A 19 7.45 21.19 -18.83
N VAL A 20 7.77 20.81 -20.08
CA VAL A 20 8.15 19.41 -20.40
C VAL A 20 9.62 19.11 -20.06
N ALA A 21 10.48 20.13 -19.95
CA ALA A 21 11.90 19.96 -19.65
C ALA A 21 12.20 19.74 -18.15
N ALA A 22 11.21 19.88 -17.26
CA ALA A 22 11.39 19.73 -15.81
C ALA A 22 11.23 18.27 -15.29
N CYS A 23 10.99 17.29 -16.17
CA CYS A 23 10.85 15.87 -15.79
C CYS A 23 12.14 15.04 -15.91
N SER A 24 13.29 15.64 -16.21
CA SER A 24 14.58 14.93 -16.20
C SER A 24 15.25 15.03 -14.82
N ALA A 25 15.31 13.90 -14.13
CA ALA A 25 15.89 13.70 -12.80
C ALA A 25 17.34 14.20 -12.64
N PRO A 26 17.80 14.55 -11.42
CA PRO A 26 19.18 14.97 -11.18
C PRO A 26 20.20 13.85 -11.47
N PRO A 27 21.46 14.19 -11.80
CA PRO A 27 22.53 13.21 -11.97
C PRO A 27 22.71 12.37 -10.70
N ARG A 28 22.78 11.03 -10.86
CA ARG A 28 23.27 10.16 -9.78
C ARG A 28 24.69 10.59 -9.45
N GLU A 29 24.88 11.02 -8.23
CA GLU A 29 26.19 11.21 -7.64
C GLU A 29 26.98 9.90 -7.75
N SER A 30 28.07 9.97 -8.51
CA SER A 30 28.99 8.86 -8.73
C SER A 30 29.64 8.50 -7.40
N ALA A 31 29.36 7.29 -6.91
CA ALA A 31 30.07 6.71 -5.78
C ALA A 31 31.59 6.72 -6.07
N PRO A 32 32.44 6.97 -5.05
CA PRO A 32 33.88 7.03 -5.24
C PRO A 32 34.41 5.69 -5.75
N THR A 33 35.32 5.77 -6.72
CA THR A 33 36.11 4.68 -7.27
C THR A 33 36.87 3.95 -6.16
N GLY A 34 36.26 2.89 -5.64
CA GLY A 34 36.91 1.89 -4.82
C GLY A 34 37.43 0.77 -5.72
N VAL A 35 38.76 0.64 -5.74
CA VAL A 35 39.61 -0.51 -6.10
C VAL A 35 38.92 -1.80 -6.62
N PRO A 36 39.42 -2.41 -7.73
CA PRO A 36 38.87 -3.66 -8.23
C PRO A 36 39.04 -4.78 -7.19
N PRO A 37 37.95 -5.49 -6.80
CA PRO A 37 38.07 -6.65 -5.93
C PRO A 37 38.74 -7.79 -6.71
N ALA A 38 39.68 -8.47 -6.04
CA ALA A 38 40.34 -9.68 -6.52
C ALA A 38 39.30 -10.75 -6.94
N PRO A 39 39.65 -11.67 -7.86
CA PRO A 39 38.71 -12.68 -8.36
C PRO A 39 38.15 -13.49 -7.19
N ALA A 40 36.84 -13.37 -6.96
CA ALA A 40 36.15 -14.18 -5.97
C ALA A 40 36.15 -15.63 -6.46
N ALA A 41 36.70 -16.53 -5.64
CA ALA A 41 36.55 -17.97 -5.80
C ALA A 41 35.05 -18.34 -5.86
N PRO A 42 34.66 -19.42 -6.57
CA PRO A 42 33.27 -19.79 -6.74
C PRO A 42 32.62 -20.05 -5.38
N THR A 43 31.64 -19.23 -5.02
CA THR A 43 30.77 -19.42 -3.86
C THR A 43 29.87 -20.64 -4.10
N PRO A 44 29.78 -21.58 -3.15
CA PRO A 44 28.77 -22.64 -3.18
C PRO A 44 27.36 -22.04 -3.23
N SER A 45 26.49 -22.61 -4.08
CA SER A 45 25.09 -22.20 -4.21
C SER A 45 24.39 -22.19 -2.85
N ALA A 46 23.71 -21.08 -2.54
CA ALA A 46 22.86 -20.96 -1.37
C ALA A 46 21.78 -22.05 -1.40
N PRO A 47 21.51 -22.74 -0.27
CA PRO A 47 20.45 -23.73 -0.20
C PRO A 47 19.07 -23.07 -0.42
N PRO A 48 18.10 -23.82 -0.97
CA PRO A 48 16.75 -23.30 -1.22
C PRO A 48 16.13 -22.78 0.08
N PRO A 49 15.32 -21.71 0.03
CA PRO A 49 14.67 -21.17 1.22
C PRO A 49 13.83 -22.29 1.86
N ALA A 50 14.15 -22.59 3.12
CA ALA A 50 13.36 -23.50 3.93
C ALA A 50 11.89 -23.07 3.86
N ALA A 51 10.99 -24.03 3.61
CA ALA A 51 9.56 -23.80 3.55
C ALA A 51 9.13 -22.97 4.77
N ALA A 52 8.64 -21.75 4.52
CA ALA A 52 8.16 -20.88 5.59
C ALA A 52 7.05 -21.62 6.33
N GLU A 53 7.27 -21.88 7.62
CA GLU A 53 6.28 -22.49 8.50
C GLU A 53 5.02 -21.62 8.46
N VAL A 54 3.91 -22.21 7.98
CA VAL A 54 2.65 -21.50 7.85
C VAL A 54 2.18 -21.18 9.28
N PRO A 55 2.07 -19.89 9.67
CA PRO A 55 1.63 -19.55 11.02
C PRO A 55 0.25 -20.16 11.28
N PRO A 56 -0.05 -20.55 12.52
CA PRO A 56 -1.32 -21.18 12.87
C PRO A 56 -2.47 -20.26 12.44
N ALA A 57 -3.46 -20.84 11.76
CA ALA A 57 -4.64 -20.11 11.32
C ALA A 57 -5.35 -19.50 12.55
N VAL A 58 -5.54 -18.18 12.55
CA VAL A 58 -6.32 -17.49 13.58
C VAL A 58 -7.77 -17.93 13.47
N VAL A 59 -8.26 -18.64 14.48
CA VAL A 59 -9.67 -19.03 14.57
C VAL A 59 -10.47 -17.83 15.07
N VAL A 60 -11.30 -17.26 14.20
CA VAL A 60 -12.23 -16.18 14.57
C VAL A 60 -13.51 -16.82 15.10
N PRO A 61 -13.96 -16.49 16.33
CA PRO A 61 -15.21 -17.02 16.86
C PRO A 61 -16.42 -16.50 16.05
N PRO A 62 -17.54 -17.25 16.01
CA PRO A 62 -18.78 -16.77 15.41
C PRO A 62 -19.23 -15.44 16.02
N VAL A 63 -19.82 -14.58 15.17
CA VAL A 63 -20.29 -13.25 15.57
C VAL A 63 -21.23 -13.29 16.79
N ALA A 64 -22.07 -14.33 16.91
CA ALA A 64 -23.01 -14.50 18.01
C ALA A 64 -22.34 -14.68 19.39
N LEU A 65 -21.06 -15.02 19.43
CA LEU A 65 -20.28 -15.17 20.66
C LEU A 65 -19.42 -13.95 20.97
N LEU A 66 -19.34 -12.98 20.06
CA LEU A 66 -18.58 -11.76 20.27
C LEU A 66 -19.41 -10.72 21.04
N PRO A 67 -18.79 -9.96 21.95
CA PRO A 67 -19.48 -8.84 22.60
C PRO A 67 -19.86 -7.79 21.56
N THR A 68 -21.04 -7.18 21.74
CA THR A 68 -21.51 -6.07 20.89
C THR A 68 -20.67 -4.81 21.07
N VAL A 69 -20.13 -4.60 22.27
CA VAL A 69 -19.32 -3.42 22.63
C VAL A 69 -17.93 -3.89 23.05
N SER A 70 -16.88 -3.25 22.50
CA SER A 70 -15.50 -3.53 22.87
C SER A 70 -15.21 -3.01 24.28
N GLN A 71 -14.56 -3.84 25.10
CA GLN A 71 -14.11 -3.52 26.45
C GLN A 71 -12.61 -3.17 26.50
N ALA A 72 -12.03 -2.83 25.34
CA ALA A 72 -10.61 -2.54 25.21
C ALA A 72 -10.22 -1.23 25.91
N SER A 73 -9.18 -1.29 26.74
CA SER A 73 -8.60 -0.11 27.42
C SER A 73 -7.42 0.52 26.67
N THR A 74 -6.96 -0.09 25.57
CA THR A 74 -5.84 0.39 24.76
C THR A 74 -6.20 0.43 23.28
N PRO A 75 -5.58 1.34 22.49
CA PRO A 75 -5.82 1.39 21.04
C PRO A 75 -5.50 0.08 20.32
N GLN A 76 -4.47 -0.66 20.76
CA GLN A 76 -4.10 -1.94 20.16
C GLN A 76 -5.14 -3.03 20.46
N ALA A 77 -5.65 -3.09 21.70
CA ALA A 77 -6.71 -4.01 22.05
C ALA A 77 -7.99 -3.71 21.25
N TYR A 78 -8.34 -2.43 21.10
CA TYR A 78 -9.50 -2.01 20.32
C TYR A 78 -9.39 -2.44 18.85
N ARG A 79 -8.21 -2.28 18.21
CA ARG A 79 -7.99 -2.77 16.85
C ARG A 79 -8.16 -4.29 16.73
N ARG A 80 -7.79 -5.05 17.75
CA ARG A 80 -7.99 -6.51 17.77
C ARG A 80 -9.46 -6.87 17.90
N ASP A 81 -10.20 -6.24 18.82
CA ASP A 81 -11.63 -6.46 19.00
C ASP A 81 -12.41 -6.09 17.73
N ALA A 82 -12.13 -4.93 17.15
CA ALA A 82 -12.75 -4.47 15.90
C ALA A 82 -12.45 -5.41 14.73
N ALA A 83 -11.20 -5.90 14.61
CA ALA A 83 -10.84 -6.87 13.59
C ALA A 83 -11.64 -8.18 13.76
N LEU A 84 -11.69 -8.74 14.97
CA LEU A 84 -12.48 -9.95 15.24
C LEU A 84 -13.94 -9.75 14.86
N HIS A 85 -14.53 -8.62 15.22
CA HIS A 85 -15.91 -8.29 14.89
C HIS A 85 -16.16 -8.21 13.38
N LEU A 86 -15.27 -7.54 12.64
CA LEU A 86 -15.36 -7.43 11.18
C LEU A 86 -15.19 -8.78 10.48
N TYR A 87 -14.20 -9.58 10.89
CA TYR A 87 -13.95 -10.90 10.31
C TYR A 87 -15.09 -11.88 10.62
N ALA A 88 -15.65 -11.84 11.83
CA ALA A 88 -16.78 -12.69 12.19
C ALA A 88 -18.04 -12.37 11.38
N HIS A 89 -18.35 -11.08 11.19
CA HIS A 89 -19.48 -10.64 10.35
C HIS A 89 -19.30 -10.99 8.88
N ASN A 90 -18.07 -10.97 8.38
CA ASN A 90 -17.78 -11.21 6.96
C ASN A 90 -17.19 -12.59 6.69
N ALA A 91 -17.40 -13.56 7.59
CA ALA A 91 -16.77 -14.88 7.52
C ALA A 91 -16.98 -15.60 6.17
N ALA A 92 -18.16 -15.43 5.57
CA ALA A 92 -18.50 -16.00 4.26
C ALA A 92 -17.74 -15.37 3.07
N ARG A 93 -17.13 -14.20 3.26
CA ARG A 93 -16.43 -13.41 2.24
C ARG A 93 -14.91 -13.45 2.40
N ILE A 94 -14.39 -14.18 3.39
CA ILE A 94 -12.96 -14.34 3.60
C ILE A 94 -12.43 -15.38 2.60
N TYR A 95 -11.49 -14.97 1.77
CA TYR A 95 -10.75 -15.89 0.91
C TYR A 95 -9.88 -16.82 1.77
N LYS A 96 -9.98 -18.14 1.55
CA LYS A 96 -9.27 -19.16 2.32
C LYS A 96 -8.06 -19.68 1.55
N GLY A 97 -6.99 -20.00 2.27
CA GLY A 97 -5.74 -20.50 1.69
C GLY A 97 -4.91 -19.41 1.03
N MET A 98 -3.97 -19.82 0.18
CA MET A 98 -3.05 -18.89 -0.48
C MET A 98 -3.78 -18.06 -1.53
N LEU A 99 -3.69 -16.73 -1.41
CA LEU A 99 -4.23 -15.79 -2.39
C LEU A 99 -3.60 -16.07 -3.76
N LYS A 100 -4.44 -16.21 -4.79
CA LYS A 100 -3.94 -16.40 -6.14
C LYS A 100 -3.10 -15.18 -6.57
N PRO A 101 -2.01 -15.39 -7.32
CA PRO A 101 -1.33 -14.31 -8.01
C PRO A 101 -2.29 -13.63 -9.01
N HIS A 102 -2.11 -12.31 -9.21
CA HIS A 102 -2.95 -11.44 -10.05
C HIS A 102 -4.34 -11.09 -9.46
N LEU A 103 -4.38 -10.62 -8.21
CA LEU A 103 -5.57 -9.92 -7.72
C LEU A 103 -5.77 -8.63 -8.51
N TYR A 104 -6.95 -8.48 -9.12
CA TYR A 104 -7.27 -7.39 -10.03
C TYR A 104 -7.16 -6.02 -9.36
N ALA A 105 -7.56 -5.92 -8.10
CA ALA A 105 -7.41 -4.73 -7.27
C ALA A 105 -7.42 -5.08 -5.78
N ILE A 106 -6.62 -4.36 -4.99
CA ILE A 106 -6.64 -4.40 -3.53
C ILE A 106 -7.00 -2.98 -3.07
N GLY A 107 -8.19 -2.84 -2.48
CA GLY A 107 -8.65 -1.60 -1.89
C GLY A 107 -8.20 -1.47 -0.43
N VAL A 108 -7.73 -0.29 -0.05
CA VAL A 108 -7.50 0.05 1.37
C VAL A 108 -8.41 1.21 1.73
N LEU A 109 -9.23 1.02 2.77
CA LEU A 109 -10.14 2.04 3.28
C LEU A 109 -9.66 2.50 4.65
N GLU A 110 -9.72 3.80 4.86
CA GLU A 110 -9.67 4.45 6.16
C GLU A 110 -11.11 4.80 6.57
N ILE A 111 -11.48 4.48 7.81
CA ILE A 111 -12.84 4.62 8.31
C ILE A 111 -12.77 5.44 9.59
N ASP A 112 -13.50 6.55 9.62
CA ASP A 112 -13.67 7.37 10.81
C ASP A 112 -14.86 6.85 11.61
N ILE A 113 -14.62 6.53 12.88
CA ILE A 113 -15.63 6.05 13.82
C ILE A 113 -15.79 7.10 14.92
N ASP A 114 -17.02 7.55 15.15
CA ASP A 114 -17.32 8.52 16.20
C ASP A 114 -17.38 7.86 17.60
N ARG A 115 -17.66 8.68 18.64
CA ARG A 115 -17.73 8.21 20.03
C ARG A 115 -18.91 7.29 20.31
N GLN A 116 -19.92 7.29 19.43
CA GLN A 116 -21.11 6.45 19.51
C GLN A 116 -20.93 5.14 18.73
N GLY A 117 -19.78 4.94 18.08
CA GLY A 117 -19.48 3.77 17.27
C GLY A 117 -20.08 3.82 15.86
N GLN A 118 -20.55 4.99 15.42
CA GLN A 118 -21.08 5.17 14.07
C GLN A 118 -19.98 5.52 13.09
N VAL A 119 -20.17 5.16 11.82
CA VAL A 119 -19.26 5.54 10.74
C VAL A 119 -19.51 6.99 10.37
N ALA A 120 -18.55 7.85 10.68
CA ALA A 120 -18.59 9.28 10.37
C ALA A 120 -18.03 9.59 8.97
N GLY A 121 -17.13 8.76 8.46
CA GLY A 121 -16.44 8.97 7.19
C GLY A 121 -15.78 7.71 6.66
N ILE A 122 -15.64 7.63 5.34
CA ILE A 122 -14.92 6.56 4.63
C ILE A 122 -14.05 7.19 3.54
N HIS A 123 -12.76 6.86 3.56
CA HIS A 123 -11.76 7.39 2.65
C HIS A 123 -11.00 6.25 1.97
N TRP A 124 -10.92 6.29 0.63
CA TRP A 124 -10.09 5.37 -0.13
C TRP A 124 -8.64 5.81 -0.08
N ARG A 125 -7.76 4.94 0.44
CA ARG A 125 -6.30 5.18 0.51
C ARG A 125 -5.57 4.69 -0.72
N ARG A 126 -6.08 3.60 -1.31
CA ARG A 126 -5.59 3.00 -2.54
C ARG A 126 -6.77 2.28 -3.20
N ALA A 127 -6.95 2.54 -4.49
CA ALA A 127 -7.92 1.87 -5.36
C ALA A 127 -7.27 1.69 -6.74
#